data_AF-A0A858WZK8-F1
#
_entry.id   AF-A0A858WZK8-F1
#
_cell.length_a   1.000
_cell.length_b   1.000
_cell.length_c   1.000
_cell.angle_alpha   90.00
_cell.angle_beta   90.00
_cell.angle_gamma   90.00
#
_symmetry.space_group_name_H-M   'P 1'
#
loop_
_entity.id
_entity.type
_entity.pdbx_description
1 polymer ?
#
loop_
_entity_poly.entity_id
_entity_poly.type
_entity_poly.pdbx_seq_one_letter_code
_entity_poly.pdbx_strand_id
1 'polypeptide(L)'
;MLVGLFFILLVAGCSAAVVLWVFAIKTGYDVVMANRASGEPAKPSTFALLAAWPFAARLFSGVAPDKATLLNKMMVGFFAAILVVAGSAAVYSNLTFVPPPAQTVQ
;
A
#
# COMPACT_ATOMS: atom_id res chain seq x y z
N MET A 1 8.55 25.98 7.82
CA MET A 1 7.16 25.48 7.86
C MET A 1 6.87 24.48 6.74
N LEU A 2 7.17 24.82 5.48
CA LEU A 2 6.89 23.95 4.32
C LEU A 2 7.58 22.57 4.37
N VAL A 3 8.87 22.51 4.71
CA VAL A 3 9.64 21.25 4.86
C VAL A 3 8.99 20.29 5.87
N GLY A 4 8.55 20.82 7.02
CA GLY A 4 7.89 20.02 8.05
C GLY A 4 6.56 19.43 7.58
N LEU A 5 5.78 20.18 6.79
CA LEU A 5 4.51 19.71 6.24
C LEU A 5 4.70 18.52 5.28
N PHE A 6 5.67 18.58 4.38
CA PHE A 6 5.95 17.46 3.47
C PHE A 6 6.52 16.24 4.19
N PHE A 7 7.29 16.43 5.25
CA PHE A 7 7.70 15.31 6.10
C PHE A 7 6.50 14.65 6.81
N ILE A 8 5.56 15.43 7.33
CA ILE A 8 4.33 14.90 7.95
C ILE A 8 3.50 14.13 6.92
N LEU A 9 3.32 14.66 5.71
CA LEU A 9 2.60 13.98 4.63
C LEU A 9 3.29 12.68 4.21
N LEU A 10 4.63 12.66 4.19
CA LEU A 10 5.40 11.45 3.94
C LEU A 10 5.10 10.37 4.99
N VAL A 11 5.21 10.70 6.27
CA VAL A 11 4.97 9.76 7.37
C VAL A 11 3.51 9.30 7.40
N ALA A 12 2.56 10.22 7.22
CA ALA A 12 1.14 9.92 7.17
C ALA A 12 0.78 9.01 5.98
N GLY A 13 1.33 9.31 4.80
CA GLY A 13 1.14 8.50 3.59
C GLY A 13 1.72 7.08 3.74
N CYS A 14 2.93 6.95 4.29
CA CYS A 14 3.53 5.65 4.59
C CYS A 14 2.67 4.85 5.57
N SER A 15 2.21 5.50 6.64
CA SER A 15 1.36 4.87 7.65
C SER A 15 0.03 4.40 7.04
N ALA A 16 -0.62 5.24 6.23
CA ALA A 16 -1.85 4.89 5.53
C ALA A 16 -1.65 3.70 4.57
N ALA A 17 -0.54 3.68 3.82
CA ALA A 17 -0.20 2.58 2.92
C ALA A 17 -0.05 1.25 3.68
N VAL A 18 0.66 1.25 4.80
CA VAL A 18 0.84 0.06 5.66
C VAL A 18 -0.50 -0.40 6.23
N VAL A 19 -1.30 0.52 6.76
CA VAL A 19 -2.62 0.21 7.34
C VAL A 19 -3.56 -0.41 6.29
N LEU A 20 -3.62 0.17 5.09
CA LEU A 20 -4.42 -0.35 3.98
C LEU A 20 -3.93 -1.72 3.53
N TRP A 21 -2.61 -1.95 3.49
CA TRP A 21 -2.04 -3.24 3.14
C TRP A 21 -2.42 -4.33 4.16
N VAL A 22 -2.29 -4.03 5.46
CA VAL A 22 -2.66 -4.97 6.54
C VAL A 22 -4.16 -5.28 6.50
N PHE A 23 -5.01 -4.27 6.32
CA PHE A 23 -6.46 -4.50 6.19
C PHE A 23 -6.81 -5.30 4.94
N ALA A 24 -6.11 -5.10 3.83
CA ALA A 24 -6.29 -5.89 2.62
C ALA A 24 -5.87 -7.35 2.84
N ILE A 25 -4.75 -7.61 3.53
CA ILE A 25 -4.32 -8.98 3.90
C ILE A 25 -5.41 -9.64 4.74
N LYS A 26 -5.88 -8.96 5.79
CA LYS A 26 -6.94 -9.49 6.66
C LYS A 26 -8.21 -9.83 5.86
N THR A 27 -8.66 -8.90 5.04
CA THR A 27 -9.86 -9.09 4.21
C THR A 27 -9.68 -10.25 3.23
N GLY A 28 -8.52 -10.36 2.59
CA GLY A 28 -8.20 -11.47 1.69
C GLY A 28 -8.09 -12.81 2.42
N TYR A 29 -7.57 -12.83 3.65
CA TYR A 29 -7.55 -14.02 4.49
C TYR A 29 -8.97 -14.48 4.85
N ASP A 30 -9.85 -13.55 5.23
CA ASP A 30 -11.25 -13.85 5.54
C ASP A 30 -11.96 -14.48 4.32
N VAL A 31 -11.69 -13.97 3.11
CA VAL A 31 -12.19 -14.55 1.85
C VAL A 31 -11.68 -15.99 1.66
N VAL A 32 -10.38 -16.24 1.84
CA VAL A 32 -9.81 -17.58 1.67
C VAL A 32 -10.38 -18.56 2.69
N MET A 33 -10.59 -18.13 3.93
CA MET A 33 -11.21 -18.97 4.97
C MET A 33 -12.67 -19.26 4.67
N ALA A 34 -13.43 -18.29 4.14
CA ALA A 34 -14.81 -18.49 3.70
C ALA A 34 -14.89 -19.51 2.55
N ASN A 35 -14.01 -19.39 1.55
CA ASN A 35 -13.93 -20.35 0.44
C ASN A 35 -13.52 -21.75 0.91
N ARG A 36 -12.67 -21.84 1.92
CA ARG A 36 -12.31 -23.12 2.53
C ARG A 36 -13.50 -23.77 3.24
N ALA A 37 -14.32 -22.97 3.91
CA ALA A 37 -15.54 -23.46 4.55
C ALA A 37 -16.59 -23.95 3.54
N SER A 38 -16.60 -23.42 2.31
CA SER A 38 -17.44 -23.89 1.21
C SER A 38 -16.85 -25.07 0.41
N GLY A 39 -15.70 -25.61 0.84
CA GLY A 39 -15.10 -26.80 0.26
C GLY A 39 -14.00 -26.57 -0.77
N GLU A 40 -13.60 -25.31 -1.05
CA GLU A 40 -12.46 -25.06 -1.93
C GLU A 40 -11.12 -25.25 -1.19
N PRO A 41 -10.15 -25.97 -1.77
CA PRO A 41 -8.84 -26.16 -1.15
C PRO A 41 -8.01 -24.87 -1.16
N ALA A 42 -7.64 -24.38 0.02
CA ALA A 42 -6.72 -23.27 0.17
C ALA A 42 -5.27 -23.71 -0.14
N LYS A 43 -4.73 -23.25 -1.26
CA LYS A 43 -3.35 -23.57 -1.68
C LYS A 43 -2.34 -22.68 -0.94
N PRO A 44 -1.13 -23.18 -0.59
CA PRO A 44 -0.06 -22.36 -0.02
C PRO A 44 0.28 -21.13 -0.87
N SER A 45 0.22 -21.27 -2.21
CA SER A 45 0.42 -20.18 -3.16
C SER A 45 -0.57 -19.03 -2.97
N THR A 46 -1.79 -19.30 -2.51
CA THR A 46 -2.80 -18.27 -2.23
C THR A 46 -2.38 -17.39 -1.05
N PHE A 47 -1.81 -17.99 0.00
CA PHE A 47 -1.31 -17.22 1.15
C PHE A 47 -0.07 -16.40 0.80
N ALA A 48 0.84 -16.97 0.00
CA ALA A 48 1.98 -16.21 -0.52
C ALA A 48 1.53 -15.02 -1.38
N LEU A 49 0.53 -15.21 -2.24
CA LEU A 49 -0.06 -14.15 -3.04
C LEU A 49 -0.73 -13.09 -2.16
N LEU A 50 -1.42 -13.46 -1.09
CA LEU A 50 -2.00 -12.49 -0.16
C LEU A 50 -0.95 -11.63 0.52
N ALA A 51 0.20 -12.18 0.90
CA ALA A 51 1.28 -11.42 1.51
C ALA A 51 1.94 -10.46 0.51
N ALA A 52 2.19 -10.92 -0.72
CA ALA A 52 2.85 -10.13 -1.77
C ALA A 52 1.93 -9.12 -2.45
N TRP A 53 0.64 -9.46 -2.60
CA TRP A 53 -0.36 -8.64 -3.27
C TRP A 53 -1.78 -8.96 -2.77
N PRO A 54 -2.17 -8.44 -1.58
CA PRO A 54 -3.45 -8.79 -0.96
C PRO A 54 -4.67 -8.42 -1.79
N PHE A 55 -4.55 -7.39 -2.64
CA PHE A 55 -5.64 -6.92 -3.49
C PHE A 55 -6.04 -7.93 -4.57
N ALA A 56 -5.21 -8.92 -4.90
CA ALA A 56 -5.59 -10.02 -5.81
C ALA A 56 -6.78 -10.84 -5.30
N ALA A 57 -7.04 -10.82 -3.99
CA ALA A 57 -8.13 -11.57 -3.38
C ALA A 57 -9.51 -11.23 -3.98
N ARG A 58 -9.68 -10.02 -4.55
CA ARG A 58 -10.92 -9.62 -5.24
C ARG A 58 -11.24 -10.47 -6.47
N LEU A 59 -10.24 -11.17 -7.02
CA LEU A 59 -10.34 -11.98 -8.23
C LEU A 59 -10.52 -13.47 -7.92
N PHE A 60 -10.59 -13.85 -6.64
CA PHE A 60 -10.79 -15.25 -6.27
C PHE A 60 -12.20 -15.72 -6.60
N SER A 61 -12.34 -17.00 -6.92
CA SER A 61 -13.63 -17.67 -7.12
C SER A 61 -14.51 -17.49 -5.88
N GLY A 62 -15.80 -17.21 -6.07
CA GLY A 62 -16.76 -17.15 -4.96
C GLY A 62 -16.68 -15.91 -4.06
N VAL A 63 -15.84 -14.92 -4.39
CA VAL A 63 -15.80 -13.65 -3.65
C VAL A 63 -17.13 -12.90 -3.74
N ALA A 64 -17.67 -12.55 -2.57
CA ALA A 64 -18.86 -11.72 -2.50
C ALA A 64 -18.60 -10.31 -3.09
N PRO A 65 -19.53 -9.73 -3.89
CA PRO A 65 -19.30 -8.46 -4.58
C PRO A 65 -18.95 -7.28 -3.68
N ASP A 66 -19.45 -7.28 -2.44
CA ASP A 66 -19.15 -6.28 -1.41
C ASP A 66 -17.66 -6.33 -1.01
N LYS A 67 -17.10 -7.54 -0.83
CA LYS A 67 -15.68 -7.74 -0.51
C LYS A 67 -14.77 -7.38 -1.66
N ALA A 68 -15.14 -7.73 -2.89
CA ALA A 68 -14.41 -7.30 -4.09
C ALA A 68 -14.38 -5.76 -4.22
N THR A 69 -15.52 -5.11 -3.98
CA THR A 69 -15.64 -3.65 -4.00
C THR A 69 -14.79 -3.00 -2.90
N LEU A 70 -14.82 -3.56 -1.70
CA LEU A 70 -14.02 -3.09 -0.57
C LEU A 70 -12.51 -3.18 -0.87
N LEU A 71 -12.04 -4.33 -1.39
CA LEU A 71 -10.65 -4.52 -1.79
C LEU A 71 -10.23 -3.57 -2.92
N ASN A 72 -11.12 -3.28 -3.88
CA ASN A 72 -10.86 -2.27 -4.92
C ASN A 72 -10.69 -0.88 -4.32
N LYS A 73 -11.56 -0.46 -3.39
CA LYS A 73 -11.43 0.83 -2.70
C LYS A 73 -10.14 0.93 -1.90
N MET A 74 -9.76 -0.14 -1.19
CA MET A 74 -8.49 -0.20 -0.46
C MET A 74 -7.28 -0.10 -1.42
N MET A 75 -7.34 -0.77 -2.58
CA MET A 75 -6.30 -0.70 -3.60
C MET A 75 -6.13 0.72 -4.14
N VAL A 76 -7.23 1.41 -4.47
CA VAL A 76 -7.20 2.81 -4.91
C VAL A 76 -6.62 3.71 -3.82
N GLY A 77 -7.06 3.52 -2.57
CA GLY A 77 -6.51 4.27 -1.42
C GLY A 77 -5.02 4.03 -1.22
N PHE A 78 -4.55 2.79 -1.44
CA PHE A 78 -3.14 2.43 -1.32
C PHE A 78 -2.28 3.14 -2.38
N PHE A 79 -2.72 3.15 -3.64
CA PHE A 79 -2.03 3.89 -4.68
C PHE A 79 -2.05 5.40 -4.46
N ALA A 80 -3.16 5.95 -3.96
CA ALA A 80 -3.23 7.36 -3.57
C ALA A 80 -2.23 7.68 -2.44
N ALA A 81 -2.11 6.81 -1.44
CA ALA A 81 -1.14 6.96 -0.36
C ALA A 81 0.31 6.92 -0.89
N ILE A 82 0.64 5.97 -1.78
CA ILE A 82 1.96 5.92 -2.43
C ILE A 82 2.25 7.21 -3.21
N LEU A 83 1.27 7.73 -3.96
CA LEU A 83 1.45 8.95 -4.74
C LEU A 83 1.78 10.15 -3.83
N VAL A 84 1.08 10.27 -2.69
CA VAL A 84 1.36 11.30 -1.68
C VAL A 84 2.76 11.13 -1.10
N VAL A 85 3.17 9.90 -0.77
CA VAL A 85 4.52 9.58 -0.28
C VAL A 85 5.58 10.00 -1.30
N ALA A 86 5.45 9.57 -2.55
CA ALA A 86 6.41 9.86 -3.60
C ALA A 86 6.52 11.36 -3.89
N GLY A 87 5.39 12.05 -4.00
CA GLY A 87 5.36 13.50 -4.18
C GLY A 87 5.98 14.25 -3.00
N SER A 88 5.66 13.83 -1.78
CA SER A 88 6.20 14.44 -0.56
C SER A 88 7.71 14.21 -0.43
N ALA A 89 8.19 13.01 -0.74
CA ALA A 89 9.62 12.68 -0.74
C ALA A 89 10.39 13.52 -1.77
N ALA A 90 9.84 13.69 -2.99
CA ALA A 90 10.45 14.50 -4.03
C ALA A 90 10.56 15.98 -3.62
N VAL A 91 9.48 16.56 -3.09
CA VAL A 91 9.49 17.96 -2.64
C VAL A 91 10.41 18.14 -1.42
N TYR A 92 10.33 17.23 -0.44
CA TYR A 92 11.20 17.27 0.74
C TYR A 92 12.68 17.21 0.34
N SER A 93 13.05 16.31 -0.57
CA SER A 93 14.42 16.17 -1.05
C SER A 93 14.89 17.45 -1.76
N ASN A 94 14.06 18.03 -2.63
CA ASN A 94 14.39 19.27 -3.31
C ASN A 94 14.55 20.46 -2.35
N LEU A 95 13.77 20.53 -1.27
CA LEU A 95 13.85 21.62 -0.29
C LEU A 95 15.02 21.46 0.69
N THR A 96 15.54 20.25 0.87
CA THR A 96 16.62 19.95 1.84
C THR A 96 17.96 19.69 1.18
N PHE A 97 18.01 19.61 -0.15
CA PHE A 97 19.25 19.42 -0.90
C PHE A 97 20.17 20.63 -0.75
N VAL A 98 21.36 20.41 -0.19
CA VAL A 98 22.45 21.39 -0.16
C VAL A 98 23.54 20.86 -1.11
N PRO A 99 23.83 21.56 -2.22
CA PRO A 99 24.91 21.17 -3.11
C PRO A 99 26.24 21.15 -2.34
N PRO A 100 27.16 20.20 -2.65
CA PRO A 100 28.50 20.26 -2.09
C PRO A 100 29.16 21.60 -2.45
N PRO A 101 29.95 22.20 -1.55
CA PRO A 101 30.67 23.42 -1.87
C PRO A 101 31.52 23.17 -3.11
N ALA A 102 31.41 24.05 -4.10
CA ALA A 102 32.21 23.95 -5.31
C ALA A 102 33.69 23.91 -4.91
N GLN A 103 34.38 22.82 -5.23
CA GLN A 103 35.83 22.78 -5.11
C GLN A 103 36.37 23.82 -6.08
N THR A 104 36.69 25.01 -5.58
CA THR A 104 37.54 25.96 -6.28
C THR A 104 38.91 25.30 -6.41
N VAL A 105 39.15 24.69 -7.56
CA VAL A 105 40.48 24.25 -7.98
C VAL A 105 41.35 25.52 -8.02
N GLN A 106 42.34 25.58 -7.12
CA GLN A 106 43.34 26.65 -7.08
C GLN A 106 44.31 26.56 -8.26
#